data_AF-A0A0J1CNL5-F1
#
_entry.id   AF-A0A0J1CNL5-F1
#
_cell.length_a   1.000
_cell.length_b   1.000
_cell.length_c   1.000
_cell.angle_alpha   90.00
_cell.angle_beta   90.00
_cell.angle_gamma   90.00
#
_symmetry.space_group_name_H-M   'P 1'
#
loop_
_entity.id
_entity.type
_entity.pdbx_description
1 polymer ?
#
loop_
_entity_poly.entity_id
_entity_poly.type
_entity_poly.pdbx_seq_one_letter_code
_entity_poly.pdbx_strand_id
1 'polypeptide(L)'
;MKRFLLAAVIATSLSACGGVTLGKDGWMIDNTSSGGMICTYNGPIRTCRDPAQAARTQTMLAEQAATREKQQEAWVAARDAAIAKQNADRQAQIALESTPEYKAAQAAKQISSCKQTIENAREGLAHQHEIEEVSGVIDMGARRHYAEWIVSCSESIHQAWVNYKANGGTAKSIAAIN
;
A
#
# COMPACT_ATOMS: atom_id res chain seq x y z
N MET A 1 -2.30 18.74 42.13
CA MET A 1 -1.50 18.82 43.38
C MET A 1 -0.03 18.64 43.03
N LYS A 2 0.85 19.54 43.53
CA LYS A 2 2.33 19.55 43.40
C LYS A 2 2.80 19.86 41.97
N ARG A 3 3.29 21.06 41.62
CA ARG A 3 4.43 21.78 42.20
C ARG A 3 4.23 23.30 42.08
N PHE A 4 4.01 23.95 43.22
CA PHE A 4 4.28 25.37 43.46
C PHE A 4 5.62 25.44 44.22
N LEU A 5 6.35 26.55 44.04
CA LEU A 5 7.54 27.04 44.77
C LEU A 5 8.91 26.88 44.07
N LEU A 6 9.69 27.97 44.21
CA LEU A 6 11.00 28.34 43.65
C LEU A 6 10.91 28.91 42.21
N ALA A 7 11.22 30.18 41.92
CA ALA A 7 12.10 31.11 42.59
C ALA A 7 11.62 32.57 42.38
N ALA A 8 11.33 33.24 43.49
CA ALA A 8 11.48 34.67 43.64
C ALA A 8 12.77 34.88 44.44
N VAL A 9 13.77 35.52 43.85
CA VAL A 9 14.87 36.32 44.44
C VAL A 9 15.88 36.53 43.31
N ILE A 10 15.90 37.74 42.77
CA ILE A 10 17.05 38.59 42.39
C ILE A 10 16.40 39.81 41.73
N ALA A 11 15.99 40.74 42.57
CA ALA A 11 15.64 42.10 42.17
C ALA A 11 16.34 43.00 43.17
N THR A 12 17.58 43.40 42.86
CA THR A 12 18.27 44.62 43.34
C THR A 12 19.76 44.58 43.01
N SER A 13 20.10 44.84 41.74
CA SER A 13 21.28 45.61 41.32
C SER A 13 21.40 45.51 39.79
N LEU A 14 21.82 46.60 39.15
CA LEU A 14 21.99 46.81 37.71
C LEU A 14 20.75 47.29 36.94
N SER A 15 20.61 48.60 36.97
CA SER A 15 19.99 49.43 35.95
C SER A 15 20.66 49.21 34.59
N ALA A 16 20.18 48.23 33.81
CA ALA A 16 20.24 48.13 32.33
C ALA A 16 19.75 46.76 31.79
N CYS A 17 19.06 45.93 32.59
CA CYS A 17 18.66 44.58 32.17
C CYS A 17 17.27 44.56 31.52
N GLY A 18 17.23 44.26 30.22
CA GLY A 18 16.04 43.94 29.47
C GLY A 18 15.45 42.61 29.95
N GLY A 19 14.13 42.47 29.81
CA GLY A 19 13.40 41.33 30.35
C GLY A 19 13.87 39.99 29.77
N VAL A 20 14.07 39.00 30.65
CA VAL A 20 14.20 37.59 30.30
C VAL A 20 12.82 36.96 30.35
N THR A 21 12.40 36.33 29.25
CA THR A 21 11.13 35.57 29.20
C THR A 21 11.42 34.11 28.92
N LEU A 22 10.85 33.22 29.75
CA LEU A 22 10.89 31.77 29.55
C LEU A 22 9.79 31.35 28.58
N GLY A 23 10.17 30.67 27.50
CA GLY A 23 9.23 30.04 26.57
C GLY A 23 8.59 28.78 27.17
N LYS A 24 7.38 28.43 26.71
CA LYS A 24 6.60 27.28 27.22
C LYS A 24 7.32 25.92 27.11
N ASP A 25 8.30 25.81 26.21
CA ASP A 25 9.06 24.57 25.98
C ASP A 25 10.38 24.50 26.76
N GLY A 26 10.59 25.41 27.74
CA GLY A 26 11.78 25.42 28.62
C GLY A 26 12.97 26.23 28.10
N TRP A 27 12.80 27.01 27.02
CA TRP A 27 13.85 27.83 26.41
C TRP A 27 13.95 29.19 27.09
N MET A 28 15.17 29.63 27.41
CA MET A 28 15.41 30.99 27.90
C MET A 28 15.64 31.95 26.74
N ILE A 29 14.86 33.02 26.68
CA ILE A 29 15.03 34.14 25.75
C ILE A 29 15.56 35.32 26.55
N ASP A 30 16.76 35.77 26.22
CA ASP A 30 17.36 36.99 26.77
C ASP A 30 17.29 38.09 25.71
N ASN A 31 16.59 39.18 26.03
CA ASN A 31 16.43 40.35 25.15
C ASN A 31 17.52 41.42 25.42
N THR A 32 18.56 41.07 26.18
CA THR A 32 19.60 41.99 26.61
C THR A 32 20.95 41.63 26.01
N SER A 33 21.16 42.04 24.77
CA SER A 33 22.53 42.26 24.31
C SER A 33 22.68 43.69 23.83
N SER A 34 23.77 44.33 24.25
CA SER A 34 24.24 45.62 23.78
C SER A 34 24.35 45.58 22.26
N GLY A 35 23.37 46.16 21.56
CA GLY A 35 23.24 46.10 20.10
C GLY A 35 21.85 45.73 19.59
N GLY A 36 20.89 45.43 20.48
CA GLY A 36 19.49 45.19 20.08
C GLY A 36 19.22 43.81 19.47
N MET A 37 20.11 42.84 19.65
CA MET A 37 19.93 41.47 19.17
C MET A 37 19.17 40.59 20.18
N ILE A 38 18.33 39.69 19.66
CA ILE A 38 17.62 38.65 20.43
C ILE A 38 18.48 37.40 20.45
N CYS A 39 18.82 36.89 21.65
CA CYS A 39 19.59 35.67 21.79
C CYS A 39 18.73 34.56 22.39
N THR A 40 18.74 33.39 21.74
CA THR A 40 18.12 32.16 22.26
C THR A 40 19.20 31.17 22.68
N TYR A 41 18.96 30.50 23.81
CA TYR A 41 19.86 29.49 24.36
C TYR A 41 19.29 28.09 24.17
N ASN A 42 20.07 27.21 23.55
CA ASN A 42 19.79 25.77 23.46
C ASN A 42 20.91 24.99 24.18
N GLY A 43 20.73 24.71 25.47
CA GLY A 43 21.81 24.16 26.28
C GLY A 43 23.04 25.10 26.30
N PRO A 44 24.25 24.63 25.96
CA PRO A 44 25.46 25.48 25.97
C PRO A 44 25.58 26.38 24.74
N ILE A 45 24.72 26.25 23.72
CA ILE A 45 24.81 26.99 22.47
C ILE A 45 23.97 28.27 22.58
N ARG A 46 24.62 29.42 22.42
CA ARG A 46 23.97 30.74 22.30
C ARG A 46 23.86 31.12 20.83
N THR A 47 22.65 31.38 20.37
CA THR A 47 22.41 31.89 19.02
C THR A 47 21.80 33.28 19.13
N CYS A 48 22.51 34.29 18.65
CA CYS A 48 22.01 35.67 18.62
C CYS A 48 21.60 36.04 17.21
N ARG A 49 20.43 36.66 17.06
CA ARG A 49 19.92 37.16 15.79
C ARG A 49 19.40 38.58 15.95
N ASP A 50 19.55 39.37 14.90
CA ASP A 50 18.87 40.66 14.77
C ASP A 50 17.34 40.42 14.82
N PRO A 51 16.56 41.21 15.60
CA PRO A 51 15.10 41.14 15.64
C PRO A 51 14.45 41.15 14.25
N ALA A 52 15.01 41.92 13.31
CA ALA A 52 14.52 41.96 11.94
C ALA A 52 14.72 40.62 11.22
N GLN A 53 15.84 39.93 11.47
CA GLN A 53 16.10 38.59 10.94
C GLN A 53 15.24 37.52 11.63
N ALA A 54 15.01 37.65 12.94
CA ALA A 54 14.12 36.76 13.69
C ALA A 54 12.68 36.85 13.18
N ALA A 55 12.15 38.05 12.96
CA ALA A 55 10.82 38.29 12.39
C ALA A 55 10.69 37.76 10.96
N ARG A 56 11.72 37.94 10.11
CA ARG A 56 11.78 37.36 8.76
C ARG A 56 11.81 35.82 8.78
N THR A 57 12.50 35.24 9.76
CA THR A 57 12.53 33.77 9.89
C THR A 57 11.17 33.23 10.34
N GLN A 58 10.50 33.90 11.28
CA GLN A 58 9.16 33.50 11.74
C GLN A 58 8.11 33.60 10.63
N THR A 59 8.14 34.67 9.83
CA THR A 59 7.24 34.82 8.68
C THR A 59 7.48 33.74 7.62
N MET A 60 8.74 33.45 7.26
CA MET A 60 9.07 32.36 6.34
C MET A 60 8.59 31.00 6.85
N LEU A 61 8.77 30.70 8.13
CA LEU A 61 8.30 29.43 8.72
C LEU A 61 6.78 29.32 8.70
N ALA A 62 6.06 30.42 8.97
CA ALA A 62 4.61 30.45 8.90
C ALA A 62 4.10 30.24 7.45
N GLU A 63 4.75 30.87 6.46
CA GLU A 63 4.43 30.67 5.04
C GLU A 63 4.70 29.23 4.57
N GLN A 64 5.83 28.64 5.01
CA GLN A 64 6.14 27.24 4.73
C GLN A 64 5.12 26.29 5.38
N ALA A 65 4.72 26.55 6.62
CA ALA A 65 3.71 25.75 7.32
C ALA A 65 2.35 25.81 6.57
N ALA A 66 1.90 27.00 6.19
CA ALA A 66 0.67 27.18 5.42
C ALA A 66 0.73 26.50 4.04
N THR A 67 1.90 26.48 3.40
CA THR A 67 2.10 25.79 2.12
C THR A 67 2.03 24.26 2.29
N ARG A 68 2.64 23.73 3.36
CA ARG A 68 2.60 22.30 3.66
C ARG A 68 1.18 21.84 4.00
N GLU A 69 0.43 22.64 4.75
CA GLU A 69 -0.97 22.36 5.07
C GLU A 69 -1.81 22.26 3.79
N LYS A 70 -1.70 23.24 2.88
CA LYS A 70 -2.35 23.19 1.56
C LYS A 70 -1.94 21.98 0.72
N GLN A 71 -0.66 21.63 0.73
CA GLN A 71 -0.17 20.43 0.02
C GLN A 71 -0.70 19.13 0.64
N GLN A 72 -0.81 19.08 1.96
CA GLN A 72 -1.35 17.93 2.67
C GLN A 72 -2.85 17.77 2.40
N GLU A 73 -3.62 18.85 2.42
CA GLU A 73 -5.05 18.83 2.05
C GLU A 73 -5.22 18.37 0.60
N ALA A 74 -4.42 18.88 -0.33
CA ALA A 74 -4.45 18.46 -1.73
C ALA A 74 -4.09 16.98 -1.90
N TRP A 75 -3.11 16.48 -1.15
CA TRP A 75 -2.72 15.07 -1.18
C TRP A 75 -3.81 14.16 -0.61
N VAL A 76 -4.45 14.55 0.50
CA VAL A 76 -5.57 13.79 1.08
C VAL A 76 -6.74 13.76 0.10
N ALA A 77 -7.12 14.89 -0.48
CA ALA A 77 -8.21 14.96 -1.46
C ALA A 77 -7.91 14.09 -2.71
N ALA A 78 -6.67 14.13 -3.22
CA ALA A 78 -6.27 13.29 -4.36
C ALA A 78 -6.29 11.79 -4.02
N ARG A 79 -5.82 11.41 -2.83
CA ARG A 79 -5.85 10.03 -2.35
C ARG A 79 -7.28 9.53 -2.20
N ASP A 80 -8.15 10.32 -1.59
CA ASP A 80 -9.54 9.94 -1.35
C ASP A 80 -10.32 9.82 -2.68
N ALA A 81 -10.04 10.69 -3.65
CA ALA A 81 -10.55 10.55 -5.02
C ALA A 81 -10.06 9.26 -5.70
N ALA A 82 -8.78 8.89 -5.52
CA ALA A 82 -8.24 7.65 -6.06
C ALA A 82 -8.89 6.41 -5.42
N ILE A 83 -9.11 6.43 -4.10
CA ILE A 83 -9.82 5.36 -3.37
C ILE A 83 -11.26 5.25 -3.84
N ALA A 84 -11.97 6.38 -4.01
CA ALA A 84 -13.34 6.39 -4.50
C ALA A 84 -13.44 5.79 -5.91
N LYS A 85 -12.52 6.15 -6.80
CA LYS A 85 -12.43 5.56 -8.15
C LYS A 85 -12.17 4.05 -8.09
N GLN A 86 -11.18 3.62 -7.31
CA GLN A 86 -10.88 2.19 -7.15
C GLN A 86 -12.08 1.39 -6.61
N ASN A 87 -12.83 1.96 -5.67
CA ASN A 87 -14.04 1.34 -5.14
C ASN A 87 -15.15 1.25 -6.18
N ALA A 88 -15.33 2.29 -7.01
CA ALA A 88 -16.30 2.27 -8.11
C ALA A 88 -15.93 1.22 -9.17
N ASP A 89 -14.65 1.16 -9.57
CA ASP A 89 -14.13 0.17 -10.51
C ASP A 89 -14.32 -1.26 -9.97
N ARG A 90 -14.04 -1.48 -8.67
CA ARG A 90 -14.28 -2.76 -8.00
C ARG A 90 -15.77 -3.14 -7.98
N GLN A 91 -16.67 -2.19 -7.73
CA GLN A 91 -18.11 -2.44 -7.78
C GLN A 91 -18.59 -2.78 -9.20
N ALA A 92 -18.07 -2.08 -10.21
CA ALA A 92 -18.36 -2.40 -11.61
C ALA A 92 -17.86 -3.81 -11.97
N GLN A 93 -16.68 -4.20 -11.49
CA GLN A 93 -16.17 -5.55 -11.69
C GLN A 93 -17.05 -6.60 -11.00
N ILE A 94 -17.43 -6.40 -9.74
CA ILE A 94 -18.33 -7.32 -9.03
C ILE A 94 -19.68 -7.45 -9.76
N ALA A 95 -20.21 -6.35 -10.29
CA ALA A 95 -21.43 -6.37 -11.09
C ALA A 95 -21.25 -7.23 -12.35
N LEU A 96 -20.15 -7.07 -13.08
CA LEU A 96 -19.81 -7.89 -14.24
C LEU A 96 -19.64 -9.37 -13.86
N GLU A 97 -18.92 -9.65 -12.77
CA GLU A 97 -18.68 -11.00 -12.27
C GLU A 97 -19.96 -11.73 -11.85
N SER A 98 -20.98 -10.97 -11.46
CA SER A 98 -22.28 -11.52 -11.11
C SER A 98 -23.12 -11.97 -12.32
N THR A 99 -22.81 -11.47 -13.52
CA THR A 99 -23.59 -11.76 -14.74
C THR A 99 -23.48 -13.22 -15.17
N PRO A 100 -24.57 -13.82 -15.71
CA PRO A 100 -24.52 -15.18 -16.25
C PRO A 100 -23.49 -15.32 -17.39
N GLU A 101 -23.40 -14.32 -18.27
CA GLU A 101 -22.47 -14.33 -19.40
C GLU A 101 -21.01 -14.42 -18.93
N TYR A 102 -20.63 -13.63 -17.92
CA TYR A 102 -19.29 -13.71 -17.33
C TYR A 102 -19.03 -15.07 -16.68
N LYS A 103 -20.00 -15.60 -15.93
CA LYS A 103 -19.87 -16.92 -15.28
C LYS A 103 -19.74 -18.05 -16.30
N ALA A 104 -20.49 -17.99 -17.40
CA ALA A 104 -20.35 -18.91 -18.52
C ALA A 104 -18.96 -18.78 -19.17
N ALA A 105 -18.49 -17.55 -19.43
CA ALA A 105 -17.15 -17.33 -19.99
C ALA A 105 -16.03 -17.86 -19.07
N GLN A 106 -16.14 -17.67 -17.75
CA GLN A 106 -15.18 -18.22 -16.79
C GLN A 106 -15.19 -19.75 -16.76
N ALA A 107 -16.38 -20.36 -16.75
CA ALA A 107 -16.51 -21.82 -16.81
C ALA A 107 -15.93 -22.38 -18.13
N ALA A 108 -16.15 -21.70 -19.26
CA ALA A 108 -15.54 -22.06 -20.54
C ALA A 108 -14.01 -21.98 -20.50
N LYS A 109 -13.45 -20.92 -19.91
CA LYS A 109 -12.00 -20.77 -19.71
C LYS A 109 -11.42 -21.88 -18.83
N GLN A 110 -12.12 -22.27 -17.77
CA GLN A 110 -11.72 -23.38 -16.92
C GLN A 110 -11.66 -24.71 -17.70
N ILE A 111 -12.67 -24.97 -18.55
CA ILE A 111 -12.70 -26.14 -19.43
C ILE A 111 -11.50 -26.14 -20.37
N SER A 112 -11.26 -25.01 -21.04
CA SER A 112 -10.12 -24.85 -21.97
C SER A 112 -8.78 -25.11 -21.28
N SER A 113 -8.56 -24.49 -20.12
CA SER A 113 -7.34 -24.69 -19.33
C SER A 113 -7.15 -26.14 -18.91
N CYS A 114 -8.21 -26.83 -18.47
CA CYS A 114 -8.13 -28.23 -18.08
C CYS A 114 -7.86 -29.16 -19.26
N LYS A 115 -8.40 -28.86 -20.46
CA LYS A 115 -8.07 -29.61 -21.69
C LYS A 115 -6.58 -29.53 -21.99
N GLN A 116 -6.01 -28.33 -21.94
CA GLN A 116 -4.58 -28.13 -22.17
C GLN A 116 -3.74 -28.90 -21.14
N THR A 117 -4.12 -28.90 -19.86
CA THR A 117 -3.43 -29.69 -18.84
C THR A 117 -3.49 -31.19 -19.13
N ILE A 118 -4.64 -31.70 -19.57
CA ILE A 118 -4.80 -33.11 -19.96
C ILE A 118 -3.91 -33.45 -21.17
N GLU A 119 -3.87 -32.57 -22.18
CA GLU A 119 -3.01 -32.74 -23.35
C GLU A 119 -1.53 -32.79 -22.95
N ASN A 120 -1.07 -31.82 -22.16
CA ASN A 120 0.30 -31.81 -21.63
C ASN A 120 0.62 -33.06 -20.79
N ALA A 121 -0.33 -33.52 -19.97
CA ALA A 121 -0.14 -34.73 -19.17
C ALA A 121 -0.05 -35.99 -20.05
N ARG A 122 -0.80 -36.05 -21.16
CA ARG A 122 -0.72 -37.15 -22.13
C ARG A 122 0.61 -37.14 -22.87
N GLU A 123 1.11 -35.97 -23.28
CA GLU A 123 2.44 -35.82 -23.86
C GLU A 123 3.52 -36.24 -22.87
N GLY A 124 3.39 -35.84 -21.61
CA GLY A 124 4.28 -36.26 -20.52
C GLY A 124 4.29 -37.78 -20.32
N LEU A 125 3.13 -38.44 -20.36
CA LEU A 125 3.03 -39.91 -20.31
C LEU A 125 3.66 -40.57 -21.53
N ALA A 126 3.46 -40.03 -22.73
CA ALA A 126 4.07 -40.55 -23.95
C ALA A 126 5.60 -40.48 -23.88
N HIS A 127 6.14 -39.36 -23.38
CA HIS A 127 7.58 -39.22 -23.16
C HIS A 127 8.12 -40.19 -22.09
N GLN A 128 7.37 -40.43 -21.01
CA GLN A 128 7.73 -41.44 -20.01
C GLN A 128 7.68 -42.88 -20.56
N HIS A 129 6.88 -43.13 -21.59
CA HIS A 129 6.87 -44.41 -22.29
C HIS A 129 8.08 -44.56 -23.20
N GLU A 130 8.46 -43.51 -23.94
CA GLU A 130 9.68 -43.48 -24.74
C GLU A 130 10.94 -43.73 -23.89
N ILE A 131 11.04 -43.10 -22.71
CA ILE A 131 12.15 -43.34 -21.77
C ILE A 131 12.17 -44.80 -21.32
N GLU A 132 11.01 -45.39 -21.01
CA GLU A 132 10.92 -46.81 -20.64
C GLU A 132 11.43 -47.70 -21.79
N GLU A 133 11.02 -47.44 -23.02
CA GLU A 133 11.44 -48.22 -24.19
C GLU A 133 12.95 -48.12 -24.44
N VAL A 134 13.53 -46.93 -24.26
CA VAL A 134 14.97 -46.68 -24.53
C VAL A 134 15.86 -47.15 -23.38
N SER A 135 15.45 -46.92 -22.13
CA SER A 135 16.30 -47.12 -20.94
C SER A 135 15.94 -48.34 -20.09
N GLY A 136 14.74 -48.90 -20.27
CA GLY A 136 14.17 -49.94 -19.40
C GLY A 136 13.76 -49.45 -18.01
N VAL A 137 13.89 -48.15 -17.72
CA VAL A 137 13.54 -47.56 -16.42
C VAL A 137 12.14 -46.97 -16.46
N ILE A 138 11.34 -47.28 -15.43
CA ILE A 138 9.98 -46.77 -15.27
C ILE A 138 9.94 -45.77 -14.11
N ASP A 139 9.65 -44.50 -14.41
CA ASP A 139 9.33 -43.51 -13.38
C ASP A 139 7.84 -43.57 -13.03
N MET A 140 7.51 -44.39 -12.03
CA MET A 140 6.15 -44.51 -11.51
C MET A 140 5.65 -43.22 -10.83
N GLY A 141 6.55 -42.37 -10.32
CA GLY A 141 6.19 -41.10 -9.72
C GLY A 141 5.67 -40.11 -10.76
N ALA A 142 6.41 -39.94 -11.87
CA ALA A 142 6.00 -39.11 -12.99
C ALA A 142 4.70 -39.62 -13.62
N ARG A 143 4.55 -40.94 -13.83
CA ARG A 143 3.32 -41.53 -14.37
C ARG A 143 2.10 -41.25 -13.50
N ARG A 144 2.25 -41.45 -12.19
CA ARG A 144 1.18 -41.15 -11.23
C ARG A 144 0.80 -39.68 -11.27
N HIS A 145 1.78 -38.78 -11.31
CA HIS A 145 1.54 -37.34 -11.35
C HIS A 145 0.72 -36.92 -12.57
N TYR A 146 1.08 -37.39 -13.77
CA TYR A 146 0.32 -37.10 -14.98
C TYR A 146 -1.08 -37.73 -14.96
N ALA A 147 -1.22 -38.95 -14.42
CA ALA A 147 -2.54 -39.57 -14.25
C ALA A 147 -3.45 -38.77 -13.30
N GLU A 148 -2.90 -38.27 -12.18
CA GLU A 148 -3.61 -37.41 -11.23
C GLU A 148 -4.07 -36.11 -11.90
N TRP A 149 -3.22 -35.47 -12.71
CA TRP A 149 -3.60 -34.29 -13.49
C TRP A 149 -4.77 -34.57 -14.44
N ILE A 150 -4.73 -35.71 -15.15
CA ILE A 150 -5.79 -36.08 -16.08
C ILE A 150 -7.12 -36.29 -15.35
N VAL A 151 -7.11 -37.04 -14.25
CA VAL A 151 -8.32 -37.32 -13.47
C VAL A 151 -8.89 -36.04 -12.88
N SER A 152 -8.06 -35.24 -12.22
CA SER A 152 -8.49 -33.98 -11.59
C SER A 152 -9.07 -32.98 -12.59
N CYS A 153 -8.45 -32.84 -13.76
CA CYS A 153 -8.96 -31.97 -14.82
C CYS A 153 -10.23 -32.51 -15.45
N SER A 154 -10.38 -33.84 -15.59
CA SER A 154 -11.59 -34.44 -16.14
C SER A 154 -12.80 -34.17 -15.26
N GLU A 155 -12.67 -34.34 -13.94
CA GLU A 155 -13.71 -34.00 -12.98
C GLU A 155 -14.05 -32.49 -12.99
N SER A 156 -13.02 -31.65 -13.04
CA SER A 156 -13.17 -30.19 -13.11
C SER A 156 -13.91 -29.75 -14.36
N ILE A 157 -13.64 -30.38 -15.51
CA ILE A 157 -14.34 -30.13 -16.79
C ILE A 157 -15.82 -30.46 -16.66
N HIS A 158 -16.19 -31.57 -16.01
CA HIS A 158 -17.59 -31.94 -15.81
C HIS A 158 -18.33 -30.89 -14.98
N GLN A 159 -17.74 -30.46 -13.85
CA GLN A 159 -18.35 -29.45 -13.00
C GLN A 159 -18.43 -28.08 -13.71
N ALA A 160 -17.37 -27.68 -14.41
CA ALA A 160 -17.35 -26.45 -15.19
C ALA A 160 -18.37 -26.47 -16.32
N TRP A 161 -18.60 -27.63 -16.96
CA TRP A 161 -19.63 -27.77 -17.99
C TRP A 161 -21.05 -27.59 -17.42
N VAL A 162 -21.33 -28.17 -16.26
CA VAL A 162 -22.62 -27.96 -15.56
C VAL A 162 -22.81 -26.47 -15.27
N ASN A 163 -21.79 -25.81 -14.73
CA ASN A 163 -21.83 -24.37 -14.45
C ASN A 163 -22.00 -23.54 -15.74
N TYR A 164 -21.31 -23.89 -16.81
CA TYR A 164 -21.42 -23.23 -18.11
C TYR A 164 -22.85 -23.28 -18.65
N LYS A 165 -23.49 -24.45 -18.64
CA LYS A 165 -24.88 -24.61 -19.10
C LYS A 165 -25.87 -23.91 -18.19
N ALA A 166 -25.67 -23.96 -16.86
CA ALA A 166 -26.52 -23.28 -15.89
C ALA A 166 -26.51 -21.75 -16.06
N ASN A 167 -25.42 -21.18 -16.59
CA ASN A 167 -25.27 -19.74 -16.83
C ASN A 167 -25.59 -19.32 -18.28
N GLY A 168 -26.30 -20.14 -19.04
CA GLY A 168 -26.77 -19.78 -20.39
C GLY A 168 -25.80 -20.11 -21.53
N GLY A 169 -24.76 -20.90 -21.27
CA GLY A 169 -23.82 -21.35 -22.29
C GLY A 169 -24.47 -22.10 -23.46
N THR A 170 -24.21 -21.64 -24.68
CA THR A 170 -24.88 -22.13 -25.91
C THR A 170 -24.16 -23.28 -26.60
N ALA A 171 -22.94 -23.61 -26.18
CA ALA A 171 -22.17 -24.69 -26.79
C ALA A 171 -22.92 -26.03 -26.71
N LYS A 172 -22.84 -26.80 -27.79
CA LYS A 172 -23.51 -28.11 -27.93
C LYS A 172 -22.77 -29.24 -27.24
N SER A 173 -21.46 -29.10 -27.06
CA SER A 173 -20.61 -30.08 -26.38
C SER A 173 -19.42 -29.39 -25.73
N ILE A 174 -18.77 -30.09 -24.79
CA ILE A 174 -17.50 -29.65 -24.17
C ILE A 174 -16.42 -29.45 -25.24
N ALA A 175 -16.40 -30.29 -26.28
CA ALA A 175 -15.46 -30.17 -27.39
C ALA A 175 -15.58 -28.84 -28.16
N ALA A 176 -16.78 -28.26 -28.22
CA ALA A 176 -17.03 -26.99 -28.90
C ALA A 176 -16.60 -25.74 -28.11
N ILE A 177 -16.13 -25.90 -26.87
CA ILE A 177 -15.53 -24.83 -26.07
C ILE A 177 -14.02 -24.85 -26.34
N ASN A 178 -13.52 -23.80 -26.99
CA ASN A 178 -12.08 -23.58 -27.22
C ASN A 178 -11.46 -22.84 -26.05
#